data_AF-V5BZM7-F1
#
_entry.id   AF-V5BZM7-F1
#
_cell.length_a   1.000
_cell.length_b   1.000
_cell.length_c   1.000
_cell.angle_alpha   90.00
_cell.angle_beta   90.00
_cell.angle_gamma   90.00
#
_symmetry.space_group_name_H-M   'P 1'
#
loop_
_entity.id
_entity.type
_entity.pdbx_description
1 polymer ?
#
loop_
_entity_poly.entity_id
_entity_poly.type
_entity_poly.pdbx_seq_one_letter_code
_entity_poly.pdbx_strand_id
1 'polypeptide(L)'
;MNNRDEILDSIKKIMMEMFEIEESQVTLEARLYEDLDFDSIDAVDMIVKLKELTGREVKPEDFKAARTVSDVVEAIVKLMNA
;
A
#
# COMPACT_ATOMS: atom_id res chain seq x y z
N MET A 1 -4.52 10.02 11.25
CA MET A 1 -3.72 9.71 10.05
C MET A 1 -4.02 10.77 9.01
N ASN A 2 -3.12 11.72 8.77
CA ASN A 2 -3.28 12.72 7.69
C ASN A 2 -1.94 13.04 7.01
N ASN A 3 -0.86 12.33 7.37
CA ASN A 3 0.48 12.61 6.87
C ASN A 3 1.00 11.44 6.03
N ARG A 4 1.72 11.74 4.94
CA ARG A 4 2.31 10.75 4.01
C ARG A 4 3.21 9.76 4.75
N ASP A 5 3.94 10.27 5.75
CA ASP A 5 4.85 9.48 6.58
C ASP A 5 4.11 8.45 7.43
N GLU A 6 2.98 8.83 8.05
CA GLU A 6 2.15 7.90 8.85
C GLU A 6 1.54 6.79 7.98
N ILE A 7 1.14 7.14 6.75
CA ILE A 7 0.61 6.20 5.77
C ILE A 7 1.71 5.24 5.32
N LEU A 8 2.90 5.76 5.01
CA LEU A 8 4.05 4.94 4.63
C LEU A 8 4.45 3.98 5.75
N ASP A 9 4.53 4.45 7.00
CA ASP A 9 4.83 3.60 8.16
C ASP A 9 3.75 2.52 8.37
N SER A 10 2.49 2.85 8.10
CA SER A 10 1.40 1.87 8.18
C SER A 10 1.49 0.83 7.07
N ILE A 11 1.80 1.25 5.84
CA ILE A 11 2.03 0.34 4.72
C ILE A 11 3.22 -0.58 5.02
N LYS A 12 4.32 -0.03 5.52
CA LYS A 12 5.53 -0.79 5.91
C LYS A 12 5.20 -1.90 6.89
N LYS A 13 4.46 -1.58 7.95
CA LYS A 13 4.02 -2.57 8.94
C LYS A 13 3.12 -3.63 8.33
N ILE A 14 2.17 -3.24 7.49
CA ILE A 14 1.29 -4.21 6.81
C ILE A 14 2.10 -5.10 5.87
N MET A 15 3.04 -4.52 5.12
CA MET A 15 3.95 -5.24 4.23
C MET A 15 4.81 -6.26 4.99
N MET A 16 5.33 -5.89 6.16
CA MET A 16 6.08 -6.78 7.02
C MET A 16 5.20 -7.87 7.66
N GLU A 17 4.03 -7.52 8.19
CA GLU A 17 3.18 -8.45 8.95
C GLU A 17 2.38 -9.41 8.06
N MET A 18 1.91 -8.96 6.89
CA MET A 18 1.06 -9.76 6.00
C MET A 18 1.83 -10.44 4.87
N PHE A 19 2.88 -9.79 4.39
CA PHE A 19 3.60 -10.21 3.18
C PHE A 19 5.06 -10.59 3.46
N GLU A 20 5.49 -10.53 4.72
CA GLU A 20 6.87 -10.83 5.15
C GLU A 20 7.94 -9.97 4.43
N ILE A 21 7.55 -8.77 3.97
CA ILE A 21 8.43 -7.83 3.29
C ILE A 21 9.06 -6.88 4.32
N GLU A 22 10.39 -6.89 4.39
CA GLU A 22 11.17 -6.00 5.26
C GLU A 22 10.87 -4.52 5.01
N GLU A 23 10.66 -3.74 6.07
CA GLU A 23 10.39 -2.30 5.98
C GLU A 23 11.52 -1.51 5.28
N SER A 24 12.72 -2.07 5.29
CA SER A 24 13.90 -1.52 4.60
C SER A 24 13.82 -1.64 3.07
N GLN A 25 13.08 -2.63 2.54
CA GLN A 25 12.84 -2.81 1.11
C GLN A 25 11.72 -1.89 0.62
N VAL A 26 10.76 -1.57 1.48
CA VAL A 26 9.60 -0.71 1.19
C VAL A 26 10.03 0.76 1.13
N THR A 27 10.69 1.12 0.03
CA THR A 27 11.07 2.49 -0.32
C THR A 27 10.08 3.07 -1.32
N LEU A 28 9.95 4.41 -1.38
CA LEU A 28 9.00 5.06 -2.31
C LEU A 28 9.27 4.70 -3.78
N GLU A 29 10.53 4.42 -4.12
CA GLU A 29 10.97 4.03 -5.47
C GLU A 29 10.85 2.52 -5.73
N ALA A 30 10.66 1.71 -4.69
CA ALA A 30 10.53 0.27 -4.82
C ALA A 30 9.32 -0.10 -5.66
N ARG A 31 9.54 -1.00 -6.61
CA ARG A 31 8.51 -1.53 -7.50
C ARG A 31 7.86 -2.72 -6.84
N LEU A 32 6.54 -2.68 -6.72
CA LEU A 32 5.74 -3.73 -6.07
C LEU A 32 6.04 -5.10 -6.70
N TYR A 33 5.84 -5.21 -8.01
CA TYR A 33 5.95 -6.47 -8.74
C TYR A 33 7.39 -6.95 -9.01
N GLU A 34 8.37 -6.05 -9.01
CA GLU A 34 9.74 -6.37 -9.43
C GLU A 34 10.70 -6.48 -8.24
N ASP A 35 10.61 -5.57 -7.26
CA ASP A 35 11.54 -5.50 -6.14
C ASP A 35 10.98 -6.18 -4.89
N LEU A 36 9.65 -6.13 -4.70
CA LEU A 36 8.99 -6.61 -3.48
C LEU A 36 8.28 -7.96 -3.66
N ASP A 37 8.40 -8.57 -4.85
CA ASP A 37 7.70 -9.81 -5.24
C ASP A 37 6.17 -9.76 -4.96
N PHE A 38 5.61 -8.55 -5.01
CA PHE A 38 4.22 -8.29 -4.65
C PHE A 38 3.31 -8.59 -5.83
N ASP A 39 2.43 -9.57 -5.69
CA ASP A 39 1.64 -10.08 -6.81
C ASP A 39 0.22 -9.44 -6.88
N SER A 40 -0.60 -9.94 -7.81
CA SER A 40 -1.98 -9.46 -7.96
C SER A 40 -2.94 -9.96 -6.88
N ILE A 41 -2.61 -11.06 -6.18
CA ILE A 41 -3.37 -11.61 -5.06
C ILE A 41 -3.08 -10.76 -3.83
N ASP A 42 -1.81 -10.46 -3.57
CA ASP A 42 -1.36 -9.59 -2.48
C ASP A 42 -2.00 -8.21 -2.55
N ALA A 43 -2.13 -7.67 -3.77
CA ALA A 43 -2.84 -6.42 -4.02
C ALA A 43 -4.30 -6.45 -3.54
N VAL A 44 -5.00 -7.57 -3.73
CA VAL A 44 -6.39 -7.74 -3.29
C VAL A 44 -6.45 -7.79 -1.77
N ASP A 45 -5.56 -8.53 -1.12
CA ASP A 45 -5.51 -8.63 0.34
C ASP A 45 -5.16 -7.29 0.99
N MET A 46 -4.25 -6.53 0.39
CA MET A 46 -3.91 -5.19 0.83
C MET A 46 -5.10 -4.23 0.75
N ILE A 47 -5.88 -4.26 -0.33
CA ILE A 47 -7.11 -3.47 -0.47
C ILE A 47 -8.11 -3.80 0.65
N VAL A 48 -8.31 -5.08 0.93
CA VAL A 48 -9.22 -5.54 1.99
C VAL A 48 -8.74 -5.01 3.34
N LYS A 49 -7.44 -5.15 3.64
CA LYS A 49 -6.86 -4.67 4.89
C LYS A 49 -6.98 -3.16 5.06
N LEU A 50 -6.69 -2.40 4.01
CA LEU A 50 -6.82 -0.94 4.01
C LEU A 50 -8.27 -0.50 4.21
N LYS A 51 -9.24 -1.21 3.64
CA LYS A 51 -10.66 -0.97 3.87
C LYS A 51 -11.05 -1.20 5.34
N GLU A 52 -10.53 -2.25 5.97
CA GLU A 52 -10.77 -2.50 7.40
C GLU A 52 -10.16 -1.42 8.30
N LEU A 53 -8.93 -0.98 7.99
CA LEU A 53 -8.22 0.02 8.79
C LEU A 53 -8.77 1.43 8.63
N THR A 54 -9.08 1.83 7.39
CA THR A 54 -9.52 3.20 7.07
C THR A 54 -11.04 3.35 7.08
N GLY A 55 -11.79 2.24 7.00
CA GLY A 55 -13.25 2.24 6.82
C GLY A 55 -13.69 2.74 5.44
N ARG A 56 -12.76 3.00 4.51
CA ARG A 56 -13.02 3.58 3.18
C ARG A 56 -12.82 2.54 2.09
N GLU A 57 -13.63 2.61 1.05
CA GLU A 57 -13.55 1.69 -0.07
C GLU A 57 -12.43 2.09 -1.03
N VAL A 58 -11.38 1.28 -1.10
CA VAL A 58 -10.32 1.43 -2.11
C VAL A 58 -10.77 0.75 -3.40
N LYS A 59 -10.70 1.45 -4.54
CA LYS A 59 -11.01 0.83 -5.83
C LYS A 59 -9.86 -0.07 -6.27
N PRO A 60 -10.13 -1.30 -6.72
CA PRO A 60 -9.09 -2.19 -7.24
C PRO A 60 -8.34 -1.61 -8.44
N GLU A 61 -8.98 -0.74 -9.23
CA GLU A 61 -8.37 -0.10 -10.39
C GLU A 61 -7.26 0.88 -10.00
N ASP A 62 -7.47 1.66 -8.93
CA ASP A 62 -6.48 2.61 -8.42
C ASP A 62 -5.24 1.87 -7.91
N PHE A 63 -5.44 0.69 -7.30
CA PHE A 63 -4.36 -0.15 -6.82
C PHE A 63 -3.67 -0.94 -7.94
N LYS A 64 -4.40 -1.44 -8.94
CA LYS A 64 -3.83 -2.12 -10.11
C LYS A 64 -2.98 -1.20 -10.98
N ALA A 65 -3.27 0.10 -10.96
CA ALA A 65 -2.45 1.10 -11.62
C ALA A 65 -1.15 1.40 -10.86
N ALA A 66 -1.09 1.10 -9.55
CA ALA A 66 0.09 1.31 -8.74
C ALA A 66 1.22 0.37 -9.16
N ARG A 67 2.39 0.94 -9.44
CA ARG A 67 3.60 0.18 -9.78
C ARG A 67 4.65 0.28 -8.69
N THR A 68 4.65 1.39 -7.96
CA THR A 68 5.59 1.69 -6.90
C THR A 68 4.90 1.85 -5.55
N VAL A 69 5.66 1.74 -4.47
CA VAL A 69 5.17 2.08 -3.12
C VAL A 69 4.67 3.52 -3.07
N SER A 70 5.30 4.46 -3.78
CA SER A 70 4.83 5.84 -3.86
C SER A 70 3.41 5.94 -4.42
N ASP A 71 3.07 5.16 -5.45
CA ASP A 71 1.72 5.15 -6.03
C ASP A 71 0.68 4.66 -5.02
N VAL A 72 1.01 3.63 -4.25
CA VAL A 72 0.13 3.09 -3.18
C VAL A 72 -0.10 4.13 -2.08
N VAL A 73 0.98 4.77 -1.63
CA VAL A 73 0.90 5.86 -0.64
C VAL A 73 0.00 6.97 -1.17
N GLU A 74 0.17 7.40 -2.41
CA GLU A 74 -0.65 8.46 -3.00
C GLU A 74 -2.12 8.07 -3.17
N ALA A 75 -2.42 6.81 -3.53
CA ALA A 75 -3.78 6.32 -3.60
C ALA A 75 -4.47 6.41 -2.24
N ILE A 76 -3.79 6.04 -1.16
CA ILE A 76 -4.33 6.11 0.21
C ILE A 76 -4.44 7.56 0.68
N VAL A 77 -3.44 8.40 0.42
CA VAL A 77 -3.49 9.84 0.74
C VAL A 77 -4.70 10.49 0.06
N LYS A 78 -4.94 10.21 -1.23
CA LYS A 78 -6.11 10.70 -1.96
C LYS A 78 -7.40 10.18 -1.33
N LEU A 79 -7.45 8.90 -0.99
CA LEU A 79 -8.61 8.29 -0.37
C LEU A 79 -8.94 8.94 0.98
N MET A 80 -7.95 9.31 1.78
CA MET A 80 -8.15 9.88 3.11
C MET A 80 -8.51 11.37 3.10
N ASN A 81 -8.04 12.10 2.08
CA ASN A 81 -8.37 13.51 1.87
C ASN A 81 -9.64 13.74 1.04
N ALA A 82 -10.22 12.67 0.46
CA ALA A 82 -11.52 12.71 -0.19
C ALA A 82 -12.67 12.81 0.83
#